data_AF-A0A7W5E5F2-F1
#
_entry.id   AF-A0A7W5E5F2-F1
#
_cell.length_a   1.000
_cell.length_b   1.000
_cell.length_c   1.000
_cell.angle_alpha   90.00
_cell.angle_beta   90.00
_cell.angle_gamma   90.00
#
_symmetry.space_group_name_H-M   'P 1'
#
loop_
_entity.id
_entity.type
_entity.pdbx_description
1 polymer ?
#
loop_
_entity_poly.entity_id
_entity_poly.type
_entity_poly.pdbx_seq_one_letter_code
_entity_poly.pdbx_strand_id
1 'polypeptide(L)'
;MEPFHQLSVPMASVPDLDAALATIGFSTEHTDERMLVHRIAGFHTLVCRRRDESAAYSLGTPDSVPDTYVMVYLNVPDATQAEIRTHLESLGATWSYTRF
;
A
#
# COMPACT_ATOMS: atom_id res chain seq x y z
N MET A 1 -18.47 -0.18 -8.96
CA MET A 1 -17.00 -0.31 -8.89
C MET A 1 -16.70 -1.08 -7.63
N GLU A 2 -15.97 -2.19 -7.74
CA GLU A 2 -15.56 -2.96 -6.57
C GLU A 2 -14.56 -2.14 -5.75
N PRO A 3 -14.70 -2.06 -4.42
CA PRO A 3 -13.72 -1.36 -3.62
C PRO A 3 -12.45 -2.22 -3.55
N PHE A 4 -11.35 -1.68 -4.04
CA PHE A 4 -10.04 -2.27 -3.88
C PHE A 4 -9.66 -2.16 -2.40
N HIS A 5 -9.75 -3.27 -1.66
CA HIS A 5 -9.54 -3.24 -0.21
C HIS A 5 -8.08 -3.42 0.18
N GLN A 6 -7.32 -4.22 -0.56
CA GLN A 6 -5.90 -4.48 -0.25
C GLN A 6 -5.10 -5.05 -1.43
N LEU A 7 -3.78 -4.88 -1.38
CA LEU A 7 -2.78 -5.44 -2.29
C LEU A 7 -1.76 -6.28 -1.51
N SER A 8 -1.45 -7.47 -2.02
CA SER A 8 -0.31 -8.27 -1.58
C SER A 8 0.88 -8.02 -2.49
N VAL A 9 1.98 -7.54 -1.91
CA VAL A 9 3.21 -7.19 -2.61
C VAL A 9 4.32 -8.15 -2.16
N PRO A 10 4.68 -9.16 -2.97
CA PRO A 10 5.74 -10.10 -2.63
C PRO A 10 7.10 -9.38 -2.54
N MET A 11 7.82 -9.58 -1.44
CA MET A 11 9.14 -8.95 -1.24
C MET A 11 10.17 -9.41 -2.28
N ALA A 12 10.00 -10.61 -2.84
CA ALA A 12 10.86 -11.11 -3.90
C ALA A 12 10.73 -10.30 -5.21
N SER A 13 9.55 -9.74 -5.48
CA SER A 13 9.27 -9.01 -6.72
C SER A 13 9.34 -7.49 -6.53
N VAL A 14 9.03 -7.01 -5.32
CA VAL A 14 9.18 -5.61 -4.90
C VAL A 14 9.96 -5.58 -3.58
N PRO A 15 11.30 -5.69 -3.63
CA PRO A 15 12.14 -5.76 -2.43
C PRO A 15 12.20 -4.43 -1.67
N ASP A 16 12.01 -3.32 -2.39
CA ASP A 16 11.97 -1.98 -1.84
C ASP A 16 10.72 -1.26 -2.39
N LEU A 17 9.69 -1.19 -1.55
CA LEU A 17 8.41 -0.59 -1.90
C LEU A 17 8.53 0.93 -2.11
N ASP A 18 9.39 1.60 -1.33
CA ASP A 18 9.60 3.04 -1.44
C ASP A 18 10.26 3.38 -2.77
N ALA A 19 11.31 2.62 -3.13
CA ALA A 19 11.97 2.77 -4.42
C ALA A 19 11.01 2.51 -5.58
N ALA A 20 10.13 1.50 -5.48
CA ALA A 20 9.12 1.22 -6.51
C ALA A 20 8.16 2.40 -6.70
N LEU A 21 7.60 2.93 -5.60
CA LEU A 21 6.70 4.09 -5.63
C LEU A 21 7.39 5.37 -6.12
N ALA A 22 8.68 5.54 -5.83
CA ALA A 22 9.47 6.65 -6.37
C ALA A 22 9.59 6.61 -7.90
N THR A 23 9.55 5.42 -8.53
CA THR A 23 9.64 5.31 -10.01
C THR A 23 8.45 5.94 -10.74
N ILE A 24 7.29 6.01 -10.10
CA ILE A 24 6.07 6.67 -10.60
C ILE A 24 5.85 8.06 -9.97
N GLY A 25 6.88 8.57 -9.29
CA GLY A 25 6.95 9.95 -8.80
C GLY A 25 6.29 10.19 -7.43
N PHE A 26 6.01 9.15 -6.66
CA PHE A 26 5.54 9.29 -5.28
C PHE A 26 6.71 9.31 -4.30
N SER A 27 6.66 10.20 -3.32
CA SER A 27 7.45 10.07 -2.10
C SER A 27 6.64 9.35 -1.02
N THR A 28 7.31 8.59 -0.18
CA THR A 28 6.70 7.85 0.93
C THR A 28 7.11 8.42 2.27
N GLU A 29 6.18 8.40 3.23
CA GLU A 29 6.43 8.70 4.63
C GLU A 29 5.76 7.61 5.48
N HIS A 30 6.55 6.95 6.33
CA HIS A 30 6.07 5.96 7.28
C HIS A 30 5.79 6.64 8.62
N THR A 31 4.56 6.51 9.11
CA THR A 31 4.16 7.11 10.39
C THR A 31 3.35 6.15 11.25
N ASP A 32 3.62 6.18 12.55
CA ASP A 32 2.85 5.47 13.58
C ASP A 32 1.64 6.29 14.07
N GLU A 33 1.44 7.50 13.53
CA GLU A 33 0.37 8.39 13.95
C GLU A 33 -1.02 7.79 13.72
N ARG A 34 -1.92 8.05 14.68
CA ARG A 34 -3.31 7.59 14.66
C ARG A 34 -4.10 8.42 13.66
N MET A 35 -4.10 8.04 12.39
CA MET A 35 -5.17 8.48 11.49
C MET A 35 -6.49 7.81 11.88
N LEU A 36 -7.62 8.47 11.60
CA LEU A 36 -8.99 7.99 11.85
C LEU A 36 -9.37 6.83 10.92
N VAL A 37 -8.64 5.72 11.03
CA VAL A 37 -8.79 4.52 10.21
C VAL A 37 -8.73 3.30 11.10
N HIS A 38 -9.36 2.20 10.67
CA HIS A 38 -9.31 0.94 11.40
C HIS A 38 -7.86 0.45 11.49
N ARG A 39 -7.32 0.37 12.72
CA ARG A 39 -5.94 -0.09 12.95
C ARG A 39 -5.86 -1.60 12.81
N ILE A 40 -5.02 -2.06 11.88
CA ILE A 40 -4.57 -3.44 11.82
C ILE A 40 -3.36 -3.55 12.74
N ALA A 41 -3.39 -4.45 13.73
CA ALA A 41 -2.28 -4.63 14.65
C ALA A 41 -1.02 -5.06 13.88
N GLY A 42 0.13 -4.43 14.18
CA GLY A 42 1.40 -4.71 13.48
C GLY A 42 1.61 -3.95 12.16
N PHE A 43 0.64 -3.13 11.73
CA PHE A 43 0.76 -2.31 10.53
C PHE A 43 1.02 -0.85 10.92
N HIS A 44 1.77 -0.15 10.07
CA HIS A 44 2.02 1.29 10.17
C HIS A 44 1.33 2.01 9.00
N THR A 45 1.19 3.32 9.11
CA THR A 45 0.64 4.12 8.00
C THR A 45 1.75 4.46 7.02
N LEU A 46 1.51 4.18 5.74
CA LEU A 46 2.29 4.67 4.61
C LEU A 46 1.53 5.82 3.95
N VAL A 47 2.14 7.00 3.90
CA VAL A 47 1.61 8.16 3.16
C VAL A 47 2.42 8.35 1.88
N CYS A 48 1.76 8.16 0.73
CA CYS A 48 2.33 8.45 -0.57
C CYS A 48 1.93 9.86 -0.99
N ARG A 49 2.89 10.71 -1.39
CA ARG A 49 2.62 12.07 -1.87
C ARG A 49 3.19 12.30 -3.25
N ARG A 50 2.46 13.04 -4.09
CA ARG A 50 2.93 13.54 -5.38
C ARG A 50 2.24 14.86 -5.71
N ARG A 51 3.01 15.95 -5.70
CA ARG A 51 2.48 17.32 -5.88
C ARG A 51 1.36 17.61 -4.86
N ASP A 52 0.14 17.88 -5.34
CA ASP A 52 -1.06 18.15 -4.53
C ASP A 52 -1.86 16.89 -4.20
N GLU A 53 -1.38 15.71 -4.61
CA GLU A 53 -2.03 14.42 -4.34
C GLU A 53 -1.40 13.75 -3.12
N SER A 54 -2.25 13.21 -2.25
CA SER A 54 -1.85 12.39 -1.11
C SER A 54 -2.72 11.15 -1.01
N ALA A 55 -2.09 10.01 -0.74
CA ALA A 55 -2.74 8.72 -0.58
C ALA A 55 -2.24 8.05 0.70
N ALA A 56 -3.17 7.58 1.53
CA ALA A 56 -2.85 6.87 2.75
C ALA A 56 -3.13 5.37 2.63
N TYR A 57 -2.18 4.56 3.08
CA TYR A 57 -2.25 3.11 3.12
C TYR A 57 -1.87 2.59 4.51
N SER A 58 -2.45 1.47 4.94
CA SER A 58 -1.93 0.67 6.04
C SER A 58 -0.97 -0.34 5.44
N LEU A 59 0.30 -0.31 5.85
CA LEU A 59 1.36 -1.19 5.37
C LEU A 59 1.85 -2.08 6.50
N GLY A 60 1.99 -3.36 6.23
CA GLY A 60 2.54 -4.31 7.19
C GLY A 60 2.75 -5.68 6.58
N THR A 61 3.30 -6.59 7.38
CA THR A 61 3.58 -7.96 6.98
C THR A 61 2.72 -8.89 7.84
N PRO A 62 1.78 -9.66 7.26
CA PRO A 62 1.00 -10.61 8.02
C PRO A 62 1.88 -11.73 8.57
N ASP A 63 1.66 -12.15 9.81
CA ASP A 63 2.35 -13.31 10.40
C ASP A 63 2.15 -14.60 9.59
N SER A 64 1.03 -14.71 8.88
CA SER A 64 0.70 -15.85 8.03
C SER A 64 1.49 -15.90 6.71
N VAL A 65 2.06 -14.77 6.27
CA VAL A 65 2.82 -14.65 5.01
C VAL A 65 3.97 -13.65 5.20
N PRO A 66 5.07 -14.05 5.86
CA PRO A 66 6.14 -13.13 6.27
C PRO A 66 6.90 -12.49 5.10
N ASP A 67 6.89 -13.10 3.92
CA ASP A 67 7.62 -12.59 2.74
C ASP A 67 6.75 -11.70 1.84
N THR A 68 5.70 -11.09 2.40
CA THR A 68 4.74 -10.28 1.65
C THR A 68 4.33 -9.05 2.44
N TYR A 69 4.45 -7.88 1.82
CA TYR A 69 3.79 -6.69 2.31
C TYR A 69 2.30 -6.74 1.95
N VAL A 70 1.45 -6.30 2.87
CA VAL A 70 0.04 -6.04 2.63
C VAL A 70 -0.19 -4.54 2.72
N MET A 71 -0.72 -3.96 1.64
CA MET A 71 -1.11 -2.56 1.54
C MET A 71 -2.64 -2.47 1.53
N VAL A 72 -3.22 -1.84 2.56
CA VAL A 72 -4.67 -1.62 2.69
C VAL A 72 -4.98 -0.17 2.44
N TYR A 73 -5.97 0.11 1.59
CA TYR A 73 -6.32 1.48 1.22
C TYR A 73 -7.14 2.14 2.34
N LEU A 74 -6.70 3.32 2.78
CA LEU A 74 -7.32 4.00 3.91
C LEU A 74 -8.19 5.19 3.47
N ASN A 75 -7.65 6.03 2.59
CA ASN A 75 -8.33 7.21 2.04
C ASN A 75 -7.54 7.67 0.82
N VAL A 76 -7.88 7.17 -0.36
CA VAL A 76 -7.10 7.39 -1.58
C VAL A 76 -8.01 7.87 -2.70
N PRO A 77 -7.65 8.95 -3.43
CA PRO A 77 -8.33 9.30 -4.67
C PRO A 77 -8.24 8.16 -5.69
N ASP A 78 -9.35 7.82 -6.35
CA ASP A 78 -9.45 6.68 -7.29
C ASP A 78 -8.33 6.65 -8.33
N ALA A 79 -7.92 7.80 -8.85
CA ALA A 79 -6.86 7.92 -9.86
C ALA A 79 -5.49 7.51 -9.32
N THR A 80 -5.09 8.05 -8.17
CA THR A 80 -3.82 7.74 -7.49
C THR A 80 -3.76 6.26 -7.09
N GLN A 81 -4.87 5.74 -6.56
CA GLN A 81 -5.00 4.34 -6.21
C GLN A 81 -4.82 3.43 -7.43
N ALA A 82 -5.51 3.72 -8.53
CA ALA A 82 -5.44 2.91 -9.74
C ALA A 82 -4.01 2.88 -10.32
N GLU A 83 -3.30 4.01 -10.28
CA GLU A 83 -1.93 4.11 -10.79
C GLU A 83 -0.93 3.32 -9.93
N ILE A 84 -0.92 3.55 -8.61
CA ILE A 84 -0.05 2.82 -7.68
C ILE A 84 -0.32 1.31 -7.80
N ARG A 85 -1.59 0.93 -7.88
CA ARG A 85 -1.97 -0.47 -8.09
C ARG A 85 -1.37 -1.01 -9.39
N THR A 86 -1.69 -0.40 -10.53
CA THR A 86 -1.28 -0.94 -11.83
C THR A 86 0.24 -1.04 -11.93
N HIS A 87 0.96 -0.09 -11.33
CA HIS A 87 2.41 -0.17 -11.22
C HIS A 87 2.87 -1.38 -10.40
N LEU A 88 2.37 -1.55 -9.17
CA LEU A 88 2.77 -2.67 -8.32
C LEU A 88 2.33 -4.04 -8.88
N GLU A 89 1.18 -4.13 -9.54
CA GLU A 89 0.73 -5.33 -10.26
C GLU A 89 1.69 -5.69 -11.39
N SER A 90 2.22 -4.70 -12.11
CA SER A 90 3.23 -4.94 -13.16
C SER A 90 4.55 -5.51 -12.60
N LEU A 91 4.82 -5.26 -11.31
CA LEU A 91 5.95 -5.82 -10.58
C LEU A 91 5.60 -7.14 -9.87
N GLY A 92 4.40 -7.69 -10.06
CA GLY A 92 3.98 -8.97 -9.49
C GLY A 92 3.20 -8.88 -8.18
N ALA A 93 2.75 -7.70 -7.76
CA ALA A 93 1.74 -7.59 -6.71
C ALA A 93 0.42 -8.21 -7.18
N THR A 94 -0.36 -8.75 -6.24
CA THR A 94 -1.63 -9.41 -6.54
C THR A 94 -2.73 -8.96 -5.59
N TRP A 95 -3.97 -9.13 -6.04
CA TRP A 95 -5.14 -8.99 -5.20
C TRP A 95 -5.14 -10.03 -4.10
N SER A 96 -5.41 -9.60 -2.88
CA SER A 96 -5.74 -10.49 -1.79
C SER A 96 -7.04 -10.02 -1.13
N TYR A 97 -7.79 -10.98 -0.58
CA TYR A 97 -8.92 -10.72 0.29
C TYR A 97 -8.61 -11.34 1.64
N THR A 98 -7.89 -10.62 2.48
CA THR A 98 -7.60 -11.00 3.85
C THR A 98 -8.72 -10.39 4.67
N ARG A 99 -9.56 -11.26 5.24
CA ARG A 99 -10.51 -10.83 6.27
C ARG A 99 -9.69 -10.58 7.54
N PHE A 100 -9.61 -9.34 7.97
CA PHE A 100 -9.13 -8.96 9.30
C PHE A 100 -10.23 -9.15 10.33
#